data_AF-A0A656K0L7-F1
#
_entry.id   AF-A0A656K0L7-F1
#
_cell.length_a   1.000
_cell.length_b   1.000
_cell.length_c   1.000
_cell.angle_alpha   90.00
_cell.angle_beta   90.00
_cell.angle_gamma   90.00
#
_symmetry.space_group_name_H-M   'P 1'
#
loop_
_entity.id
_entity.type
_entity.pdbx_description
1 polymer ?
#
loop_
_entity_poly.entity_id
_entity_poly.type
_entity_poly.pdbx_seq_one_letter_code
_entity_poly.pdbx_strand_id
1 'polypeptide(L)'
;DPLPLAVHAAQCPYREAMMASLKHSGRKTRVVLESPSNQAIKACVEAGLAISLIDRSGVTEAMQILNDLPEIAEHEIVFLRSPASLTDEAVCVLAQAMQKYFRV
;
A
#
# COMPACT_ATOMS: atom_id res chain seq x y z
N ASP A 1 -7.30 2.95 24.25
CA ASP A 1 -8.22 3.23 23.14
C ASP A 1 -7.85 2.36 21.95
N PRO A 2 -8.76 1.70 21.20
CA PRO A 2 -8.38 0.94 20.00
C PRO A 2 -7.82 1.85 18.91
N LEU A 3 -6.72 1.43 18.30
CA LEU A 3 -6.03 2.14 17.23
C LEU A 3 -6.94 2.25 15.99
N PRO A 4 -7.27 3.47 15.51
CA PRO A 4 -8.16 3.67 14.37
C PRO A 4 -7.44 3.36 13.07
N LEU A 5 -7.99 2.46 12.26
CA LEU A 5 -7.38 1.99 11.01
C LEU A 5 -8.21 2.40 9.79
N ALA A 6 -7.53 2.93 8.78
CA ALA A 6 -8.01 2.94 7.40
C ALA A 6 -7.33 1.78 6.67
N VAL A 7 -8.10 0.81 6.19
CA VAL A 7 -7.57 -0.42 5.58
C VAL A 7 -8.04 -0.58 4.14
N HIS A 8 -7.20 -1.15 3.30
CA HIS A 8 -7.63 -1.58 1.98
C HIS A 8 -8.76 -2.62 2.08
N ALA A 9 -9.58 -2.71 1.03
CA ALA A 9 -10.62 -3.74 0.94
C ALA A 9 -10.04 -5.17 0.99
N ALA A 10 -10.92 -6.16 1.20
CA ALA A 10 -10.55 -7.57 1.26
C ALA A 10 -9.66 -8.00 0.08
N GLN A 11 -8.75 -8.95 0.35
CA GLN A 11 -7.77 -9.52 -0.61
C GLN A 11 -6.62 -8.58 -1.02
N CYS A 12 -6.41 -7.48 -0.30
CA CYS A 12 -5.25 -6.63 -0.49
C CYS A 12 -4.05 -7.11 0.37
N PRO A 13 -2.86 -7.35 -0.21
CA PRO A 13 -1.66 -7.73 0.54
C PRO A 13 -1.30 -6.75 1.66
N TYR A 14 -1.52 -5.45 1.45
CA TYR A 14 -1.24 -4.41 2.45
C TYR A 14 -2.13 -4.57 3.68
N ARG A 15 -3.41 -4.93 3.49
CA ARG A 15 -4.34 -5.19 4.59
C ARG A 15 -3.88 -6.38 5.41
N GLU A 16 -3.52 -7.48 4.75
CA GLU A 16 -3.07 -8.70 5.43
C GLU A 16 -1.79 -8.44 6.24
N ALA A 17 -0.80 -7.79 5.63
CA ALA A 17 0.45 -7.43 6.29
C ALA A 17 0.22 -6.51 7.51
N MET A 18 -0.57 -5.45 7.34
CA MET A 18 -0.90 -4.52 8.42
C MET A 18 -1.63 -5.21 9.57
N MET A 19 -2.66 -6.01 9.27
CA MET A 19 -3.46 -6.69 10.29
C MET A 19 -2.66 -7.79 11.01
N ALA A 20 -1.82 -8.54 10.30
CA ALA A 20 -0.96 -9.55 10.89
C ALA A 20 0.07 -8.94 11.86
N SER A 21 0.74 -7.86 11.44
CA SER A 21 1.71 -7.12 12.24
C SER A 21 1.07 -6.54 13.52
N LEU A 22 -0.07 -5.87 13.38
CA LEU A 22 -0.79 -5.30 14.52
C LEU A 22 -1.31 -6.38 15.49
N LYS A 23 -1.82 -7.50 14.97
CA LYS A 23 -2.25 -8.63 15.80
C LYS A 23 -1.09 -9.20 16.62
N HIS A 24 0.10 -9.32 16.03
CA HIS A 24 1.29 -9.81 16.72
C HIS A 24 1.74 -8.89 17.87
N SER A 25 1.52 -7.58 17.72
CA SER A 25 1.85 -6.57 18.75
C SER A 25 0.86 -6.49 19.91
N GLY A 26 -0.27 -7.22 19.87
CA GLY A 26 -1.32 -7.17 20.90
C GLY A 26 -2.11 -5.85 20.96
N ARG A 27 -1.92 -4.94 20.00
CA ARG A 27 -2.64 -3.66 19.91
C ARG A 27 -4.12 -3.92 19.60
N LYS A 28 -5.03 -3.36 20.41
CA LYS A 28 -6.46 -3.29 20.05
C LYS A 28 -6.62 -2.34 18.87
N THR A 29 -7.42 -2.72 17.88
CA THR A 29 -7.66 -1.93 16.67
C THR A 29 -9.15 -1.75 16.40
N ARG A 30 -9.51 -0.71 15.64
CA ARG A 30 -10.86 -0.46 15.14
C ARG A 30 -10.77 0.04 13.70
N VAL A 31 -11.53 -0.55 12.79
CA VAL A 31 -11.62 -0.05 11.41
C VAL A 31 -12.53 1.18 11.37
N VAL A 32 -12.00 2.30 10.88
CA VAL A 32 -12.73 3.55 10.61
C VAL A 32 -13.18 3.60 9.15
N LEU A 33 -12.31 3.14 8.25
CA LEU A 33 -12.55 3.11 6.82
C LEU A 33 -12.03 1.80 6.23
N GLU A 34 -12.85 1.15 5.39
CA GLU A 34 -12.43 0.09 4.48
C GLU A 34 -12.71 0.54 3.04
N SER A 35 -11.72 0.53 2.15
CA SER A 35 -11.89 0.98 0.76
C SER A 35 -10.87 0.36 -0.19
N PRO A 36 -11.25 0.02 -1.45
CA PRO A 36 -10.28 -0.35 -2.48
C PRO A 36 -9.53 0.88 -3.06
N SER A 37 -9.93 2.11 -2.73
CA SER A 37 -9.34 3.33 -3.26
C SER A 37 -8.17 3.81 -2.41
N ASN A 38 -6.95 3.83 -2.98
CA ASN A 38 -5.79 4.45 -2.36
C ASN A 38 -6.07 5.91 -1.97
N GLN A 39 -6.82 6.64 -2.79
CA GLN A 39 -7.14 8.04 -2.51
C GLN A 39 -8.06 8.19 -1.30
N ALA A 40 -9.03 7.30 -1.11
CA ALA A 40 -9.91 7.32 0.06
C ALA A 40 -9.13 7.03 1.35
N ILE A 41 -8.22 6.05 1.31
CA ILE A 41 -7.33 5.74 2.43
C ILE A 41 -6.44 6.93 2.78
N LYS A 42 -5.76 7.52 1.79
CA LYS A 42 -4.90 8.70 1.98
C LYS A 42 -5.67 9.87 2.58
N ALA A 43 -6.84 10.21 2.03
CA ALA A 43 -7.66 11.31 2.52
C ALA A 43 -8.11 11.09 3.98
N CYS A 44 -8.40 9.85 4.38
CA CYS A 44 -8.74 9.51 5.76
C CYS A 44 -7.57 9.73 6.73
N VAL A 45 -6.35 9.38 6.29
CA VAL A 45 -5.12 9.59 7.07
C VAL A 45 -4.76 11.08 7.14
N GLU A 46 -4.79 11.80 6.02
CA GLU A 46 -4.52 13.25 5.95
C GLU A 46 -5.51 14.07 6.79
N ALA A 47 -6.75 13.61 6.91
CA ALA A 47 -7.76 14.22 7.80
C ALA A 47 -7.56 13.88 9.29
N GLY A 48 -6.54 13.07 9.65
CA GLY A 48 -6.26 12.68 11.03
C GLY A 48 -7.28 11.72 11.63
N LEU A 49 -8.08 11.03 10.81
CA LEU A 49 -9.17 10.16 11.28
C LEU A 49 -8.70 8.75 11.63
N ALA A 50 -7.61 8.29 11.01
CA ALA A 50 -7.06 6.95 11.18
C ALA A 50 -5.60 6.86 10.74
N ILE A 51 -4.95 5.73 11.06
CA ILE A 51 -3.65 5.35 10.52
C ILE A 51 -3.81 4.29 9.42
N SER A 52 -2.82 4.15 8.55
CA SER A 52 -2.81 3.11 7.51
C SER A 52 -1.39 2.66 7.19
N LEU A 53 -1.28 1.55 6.45
CA LEU A 53 -0.06 1.15 5.77
C LEU A 53 -0.04 1.80 4.39
N ILE A 54 0.89 2.73 4.17
CA ILE A 54 1.06 3.46 2.91
C ILE A 54 2.51 3.31 2.48
N ASP A 55 2.74 3.06 1.18
CA ASP A 55 4.09 3.04 0.62
C ASP A 55 4.82 4.37 0.85
N ARG A 56 6.15 4.32 1.05
CA ARG A 56 6.95 5.53 1.33
C ARG A 56 6.80 6.60 0.24
N SER A 57 6.67 6.20 -1.03
CA SER A 57 6.43 7.10 -2.17
C SER A 57 5.07 7.80 -2.12
N GLY A 58 4.10 7.20 -1.42
CA GLY A 58 2.73 7.67 -1.31
C GLY A 58 2.48 8.61 -0.12
N VAL A 59 3.44 8.72 0.81
CA VAL A 59 3.35 9.59 1.99
C VAL A 59 3.41 11.05 1.55
N THR A 60 2.48 11.87 2.06
CA THR A 60 2.43 13.31 1.78
C THR A 60 2.91 14.12 2.99
N GLU A 61 3.16 15.41 2.80
CA GLU A 61 3.55 16.32 3.89
C GLU A 61 2.47 16.48 4.97
N ALA A 62 1.21 16.18 4.64
CA ALA A 62 0.09 16.17 5.58
C ALA A 62 0.02 14.90 6.45
N MET A 63 0.94 13.95 6.24
CA MET A 63 0.99 12.69 6.98
C MET A 63 2.22 12.65 7.89
N GLN A 64 2.12 11.81 8.93
CA GLN A 64 3.23 11.51 9.82
C GLN A 64 3.55 10.01 9.78
N ILE A 65 4.83 9.68 9.59
CA ILE A 65 5.31 8.30 9.72
C ILE A 65 5.42 7.94 11.21
N LEU A 66 4.78 6.84 11.61
CA LEU A 66 4.81 6.31 12.97
C LEU A 66 5.90 5.26 13.10
N ASN A 67 6.87 5.49 13.98
CA ASN A 67 8.05 4.63 14.17
C ASN A 67 7.90 3.66 15.36
N ASP A 68 6.83 3.77 16.15
CA ASP A 68 6.53 2.94 17.32
C ASP A 68 5.61 1.73 16.97
N LEU A 69 5.40 1.50 15.68
CA LEU A 69 4.64 0.38 15.14
C LEU A 69 5.58 -0.73 14.64
N PRO A 70 5.13 -2.00 14.63
CA PRO A 70 5.97 -3.08 14.16
C PRO A 70 6.23 -2.92 12.65
N GLU A 71 7.46 -3.24 12.27
CA GLU A 71 7.91 -3.16 10.89
C GLU A 71 7.18 -4.17 10.01
N ILE A 72 6.97 -3.80 8.75
CA ILE A 72 6.37 -4.66 7.74
C ILE A 72 7.44 -4.93 6.70
N ALA A 73 7.57 -6.21 6.31
CA ALA A 73 8.54 -6.64 5.33
C ALA A 73 8.40 -5.86 4.00
N GLU A 74 9.53 -5.62 3.35
CA GLU A 74 9.55 -4.99 2.04
C GLU A 74 8.72 -5.81 1.03
N HIS A 75 8.07 -5.10 0.10
CA HIS A 75 7.30 -5.70 -0.98
C HIS A 75 7.90 -5.29 -2.32
N GLU A 76 7.90 -6.23 -3.26
CA GLU A 76 8.44 -5.99 -4.60
C GLU A 76 7.35 -5.48 -5.55
N ILE A 77 7.66 -4.44 -6.31
CA ILE A 77 6.84 -4.00 -7.43
C ILE A 77 7.38 -4.65 -8.69
N VAL A 78 6.53 -5.44 -9.35
CA VAL A 78 6.91 -6.21 -10.55
C VAL A 78 6.06 -5.81 -11.75
N PHE A 79 6.69 -5.78 -12.92
CA PHE A 79 5.98 -5.65 -14.19
C PHE A 79 5.58 -7.04 -14.70
N LEU A 80 4.27 -7.25 -14.84
CA LEU A 80 3.71 -8.47 -15.40
C LEU A 80 3.32 -8.23 -16.85
N ARG A 81 3.70 -9.16 -17.72
CA ARG A 81 3.25 -9.22 -19.11
C ARG A 81 2.65 -10.58 -19.41
N SER A 82 1.68 -10.61 -20.32
CA SER A 82 1.11 -11.86 -20.81
C SER A 82 2.18 -12.67 -21.55
N PRO A 83 2.27 -13.99 -21.36
CA PRO A 83 3.11 -14.84 -22.21
C PRO A 83 2.77 -14.73 -23.70
N ALA A 84 1.51 -14.42 -24.04
CA ALA A 84 1.08 -14.26 -25.42
C ALA A 84 1.63 -12.98 -26.10
N SER A 85 2.08 -11.99 -25.33
CA SER A 85 2.60 -10.72 -25.87
C SER A 85 4.14 -10.68 -25.97
N LEU A 86 4.81 -11.81 -25.82
CA LEU A 86 6.28 -11.89 -25.85
C LEU A 86 6.89 -11.42 -27.18
N THR A 87 6.18 -11.64 -28.29
CA THR A 87 6.62 -11.26 -29.63
C THR A 87 5.98 -9.95 -30.12
N ASP A 88 5.17 -9.30 -29.30
CA ASP A 88 4.54 -8.03 -29.66
C ASP A 88 5.54 -6.88 -29.48
N GLU A 89 5.83 -6.20 -30.59
CA GLU A 89 6.82 -5.12 -30.63
C GLU A 89 6.39 -3.92 -29.77
N ALA A 90 5.11 -3.54 -29.81
CA ALA A 90 4.60 -2.42 -29.03
C ALA A 90 4.70 -2.71 -27.52
N VAL A 91 4.40 -3.95 -27.11
CA VAL A 91 4.55 -4.39 -25.73
C VAL A 91 6.03 -4.44 -25.30
N CYS A 92 6.93 -4.86 -26.19
CA CYS A 92 8.37 -4.83 -25.91
C CYS A 92 8.89 -3.40 -25.68
N VAL A 93 8.51 -2.45 -26.54
CA VAL A 93 8.89 -1.05 -26.41
C VAL A 93 8.32 -0.45 -25.11
N LEU A 94 7.06 -0.72 -24.78
CA LEU A 94 6.46 -0.28 -23.53
C LEU A 94 7.21 -0.85 -22.32
N ALA A 95 7.51 -2.16 -22.32
CA ALA A 95 8.23 -2.80 -21.22
C ALA A 95 9.62 -2.18 -21.01
N GLN A 96 10.37 -1.90 -22.08
CA GLN A 96 11.66 -1.22 -22.01
C GLN A 96 11.53 0.20 -21.45
N ALA A 97 10.52 0.94 -21.89
CA ALA A 97 10.25 2.29 -21.38
C ALA A 97 9.91 2.26 -19.88
N MET A 98 9.04 1.34 -19.45
CA MET A 98 8.69 1.17 -18.04
C MET A 98 9.92 0.80 -17.20
N GLN A 99 10.76 -0.14 -17.66
CA GLN A 99 12.01 -0.49 -16.98
C GLN A 99 12.97 0.70 -16.83
N LYS A 100 13.07 1.55 -17.86
CA LYS A 100 13.97 2.71 -17.84
C LYS A 100 13.49 3.81 -16.90
N TYR A 101 12.19 4.12 -16.92
CA TYR A 101 11.65 5.32 -16.30
C TYR A 101 10.89 5.09 -15.00
N PHE A 102 10.56 3.85 -14.63
CA PHE A 102 9.90 3.59 -13.36
C PHE A 102 10.80 3.98 -12.19
N ARG A 103 10.22 4.74 -11.27
CA ARG A 103 10.82 5.20 -10.01
C ARG A 103 9.76 5.04 -8.93
N VAL A 104 10.17 4.56 -7.77
CA VAL A 104 9.37 4.51 -6.54
C VAL A 104 9.71 5.73 -5.72
#